data_AF-A0A850QUH4-F1
#
_entry.id   AF-A0A850QUH4-F1
#
_cell.length_a   1.000
_cell.length_b   1.000
_cell.length_c   1.000
_cell.angle_alpha   90.00
_cell.angle_beta   90.00
_cell.angle_gamma   90.00
#
_symmetry.space_group_name_H-M   'P 1'
#
loop_
_entity.id
_entity.type
_entity.pdbx_description
1 polymer ?
#
loop_
_entity_poly.entity_id
_entity_poly.type
_entity_poly.pdbx_seq_one_letter_code
_entity_poly.pdbx_strand_id
1 'polypeptide(L)'
;MNEHYFWQLVEGLGTSLQLTIVSLAVGCTLALLMTLSLILKTPVISQLNKGIIILFTGTPLLVQIFLVYYGPGQFEAVRNSFVWHWLSQPWFCAMLALALNTAAYSTQLFKGAF
;
A
#
# COMPACT_ATOMS: atom_id res chain seq x y z
N MET A 1 33.06 -10.12 -15.68
CA MET A 1 31.89 -9.25 -15.37
C MET A 1 30.86 -10.17 -14.74
N ASN A 2 30.71 -10.07 -13.42
CA ASN A 2 30.49 -11.23 -12.54
C ASN A 2 29.10 -11.88 -12.73
N GLU A 3 29.08 -13.14 -13.16
CA GLU A 3 27.89 -13.98 -13.36
C GLU A 3 27.00 -14.07 -12.09
N HIS A 4 27.59 -13.88 -10.90
CA HIS A 4 26.86 -13.81 -9.64
C HIS A 4 25.88 -12.62 -9.53
N TYR A 5 26.19 -11.46 -10.11
CA TYR A 5 25.26 -10.31 -10.07
C TYR A 5 24.03 -10.54 -10.96
N PHE A 6 24.20 -11.29 -12.05
CA PHE A 6 23.10 -11.59 -12.97
C PHE A 6 22.01 -12.39 -12.29
N TRP A 7 22.38 -13.41 -11.50
CA TRP A 7 21.41 -14.23 -10.74
C TRP A 7 20.69 -13.43 -9.66
N GLN A 8 21.39 -12.56 -8.93
CA GLN A 8 20.77 -11.68 -7.92
C GLN A 8 19.77 -10.70 -8.55
N LEU A 9 20.07 -10.17 -9.75
CA LEU A 9 19.17 -9.29 -10.49
C LEU A 9 17.89 -10.01 -10.92
N VAL A 10 18.02 -11.25 -11.42
CA VAL A 10 16.86 -12.07 -11.82
C VAL A 10 15.98 -12.42 -10.63
N GLU A 11 16.57 -12.75 -9.48
CA GLU A 11 15.84 -13.05 -8.24
C GLU A 11 15.12 -11.81 -7.68
N GLY A 12 15.78 -10.65 -7.68
CA GLY A 12 15.18 -9.37 -7.28
C GLY A 12 14.06 -8.93 -8.22
N LEU A 13 14.19 -9.21 -9.51
CA LEU A 13 13.15 -8.95 -10.50
C LEU A 13 11.92 -9.80 -10.23
N GLY A 14 12.09 -11.09 -9.94
CA GLY A 14 10.99 -11.98 -9.55
C GLY A 14 10.23 -11.48 -8.32
N THR A 15 10.95 -11.08 -7.28
CA THR A 15 10.34 -10.55 -6.04
C THR A 15 9.56 -9.26 -6.30
N SER A 16 10.12 -8.34 -7.09
CA SER A 16 9.47 -7.07 -7.43
C SER A 16 8.19 -7.29 -8.27
N LEU A 17 8.21 -8.26 -9.18
CA LEU A 17 7.08 -8.59 -10.03
C LEU A 17 5.93 -9.21 -9.21
N GLN A 18 6.26 -10.14 -8.30
CA GLN A 18 5.29 -10.70 -7.36
C GLN A 18 4.67 -9.62 -6.47
N LEU A 19 5.50 -8.75 -5.89
CA LEU A 19 5.04 -7.60 -5.10
C LEU A 19 4.06 -6.74 -5.89
N THR A 20 4.44 -6.37 -7.12
CA THR A 20 3.65 -5.49 -7.98
C THR A 20 2.30 -6.10 -8.32
N ILE A 21 2.25 -7.38 -8.70
CA ILE A 21 0.99 -8.05 -9.06
C ILE A 21 0.06 -8.11 -7.85
N VAL A 22 0.58 -8.53 -6.70
CA VAL A 22 -0.22 -8.68 -5.47
C VAL A 22 -0.68 -7.30 -4.96
N SER A 23 0.20 -6.30 -4.94
CA SER A 23 -0.15 -4.95 -4.50
C SER A 23 -1.15 -4.30 -5.45
N LEU A 24 -1.03 -4.52 -6.76
CA LEU A 24 -1.95 -3.99 -7.75
C LEU A 24 -3.35 -4.63 -7.61
N ALA A 25 -3.42 -5.95 -7.43
CA ALA A 25 -4.68 -6.64 -7.23
C ALA A 25 -5.42 -6.10 -5.99
N VAL A 26 -4.74 -6.05 -4.84
CA VAL A 26 -5.32 -5.55 -3.59
C VAL A 26 -5.63 -4.05 -3.67
N GLY A 27 -4.72 -3.25 -4.24
CA GLY A 27 -4.89 -1.82 -4.44
C GLY A 27 -6.08 -1.49 -5.33
N CYS A 28 -6.29 -2.22 -6.43
CA CYS A 28 -7.47 -2.07 -7.29
C CYS A 28 -8.77 -2.41 -6.56
N THR A 29 -8.82 -3.50 -5.79
CA THR A 29 -10.00 -3.85 -5.00
C THR A 29 -10.34 -2.74 -4.00
N LEU A 30 -9.34 -2.23 -3.28
CA LEU A 30 -9.53 -1.11 -2.35
C LEU A 30 -9.97 0.17 -3.09
N ALA A 31 -9.39 0.46 -4.25
CA ALA A 31 -9.74 1.63 -5.04
C ALA A 31 -11.22 1.64 -5.41
N LEU A 32 -11.75 0.49 -5.84
CA LEU A 32 -13.16 0.34 -6.20
C LEU A 32 -14.08 0.56 -4.99
N LEU A 33 -13.75 -0.02 -3.83
CA LEU A 33 -14.50 0.19 -2.59
C LEU A 33 -14.51 1.66 -2.15
N MET A 34 -13.35 2.31 -2.23
CA MET A 34 -13.22 3.73 -1.89
C MET A 34 -14.00 4.61 -2.86
N THR A 35 -13.89 4.38 -4.17
CA THR A 35 -14.65 5.11 -5.21
C THR A 35 -16.15 4.95 -5.00
N LEU A 36 -16.63 3.73 -4.77
CA LEU A 36 -18.05 3.46 -4.51
C LEU A 36 -18.54 4.25 -3.29
N SER A 37 -17.77 4.23 -2.20
CA SER A 37 -18.09 4.99 -0.98
C SER A 37 -18.12 6.51 -1.21
N LEU A 38 -17.32 7.02 -2.15
CA LEU A 38 -17.35 8.43 -2.56
C LEU A 38 -18.61 8.76 -3.37
N ILE A 39 -19.03 7.87 -4.28
CA ILE A 39 -20.23 8.04 -5.12
C ILE A 39 -21.50 7.99 -4.26
N LEU A 40 -21.57 7.09 -3.28
CA LEU A 40 -22.71 6.97 -2.37
C LEU A 40 -22.89 8.17 -1.41
N LYS A 41 -21.96 9.15 -1.42
CA LYS A 41 -22.03 10.40 -0.64
C LYS A 41 -22.27 10.21 0.87
N THR A 42 -21.91 9.07 1.46
CA THR A 42 -21.95 8.87 2.91
C THR A 42 -21.01 9.87 3.59
N PRO A 43 -21.52 10.82 4.41
CA PRO A 43 -20.76 12.01 4.79
C PRO A 43 -19.49 11.71 5.61
N VAL A 44 -19.56 10.75 6.54
CA VAL A 44 -18.42 10.38 7.40
C VAL A 44 -17.36 9.59 6.61
N ILE A 45 -17.76 8.56 5.88
CA ILE A 45 -16.85 7.68 5.14
C ILE A 45 -16.21 8.43 3.95
N SER A 46 -16.96 9.30 3.28
CA SER A 46 -16.44 10.10 2.17
C SER A 46 -15.33 11.06 2.63
N GLN A 47 -15.46 11.68 3.80
CA GLN A 47 -14.41 12.53 4.34
C GLN A 47 -13.17 11.72 4.75
N LEU A 48 -13.37 10.56 5.39
CA LEU A 48 -12.27 9.68 5.78
C LEU A 48 -11.50 9.17 4.55
N ASN A 49 -12.20 8.72 3.51
CA ASN A 49 -11.57 8.30 2.25
C ASN A 49 -10.83 9.45 1.56
N LYS A 50 -11.37 10.68 1.56
CA LYS A 50 -10.66 11.86 1.04
C LYS A 50 -9.37 12.12 1.81
N GLY A 51 -9.40 12.02 3.14
CA GLY A 51 -8.21 12.15 3.98
C GLY A 51 -7.14 11.11 3.64
N ILE A 52 -7.54 9.84 3.51
CA ILE A 52 -6.66 8.76 3.06
C ILE A 52 -6.06 9.10 1.68
N ILE A 53 -6.90 9.44 0.70
CA ILE A 53 -6.45 9.76 -0.65
C ILE A 53 -5.41 10.89 -0.64
N ILE A 54 -5.68 11.97 0.09
CA ILE A 54 -4.76 13.12 0.21
C ILE A 54 -3.45 12.69 0.87
N LEU A 55 -3.51 11.90 1.94
CA LEU A 55 -2.33 11.42 2.65
C LEU A 55 -1.45 10.54 1.75
N PHE A 56 -2.04 9.57 1.04
CA PHE A 56 -1.29 8.63 0.21
C PHE A 56 -0.83 9.20 -1.14
N THR A 57 -1.46 10.27 -1.65
CA THR A 57 -1.00 10.95 -2.87
C THR A 57 -0.09 12.15 -2.60
N GLY A 58 -0.15 12.72 -1.39
CA GLY A 58 0.70 13.83 -0.96
C GLY A 58 2.01 13.41 -0.29
N THR A 59 2.14 12.16 0.16
CA THR A 59 3.36 11.66 0.82
C THR A 59 4.23 10.84 -0.13
N PRO A 60 5.57 10.92 -0.02
CA PRO A 60 6.47 10.06 -0.79
C PRO A 60 6.25 8.58 -0.45
N LEU A 61 6.23 7.70 -1.46
CA LEU A 61 6.05 6.25 -1.27
C LEU A 61 7.08 5.63 -0.33
N LEU A 62 8.32 6.12 -0.37
CA LEU A 62 9.36 5.72 0.57
C LEU A 62 8.94 5.98 2.03
N VAL A 63 8.41 7.18 2.32
CA VAL A 63 7.92 7.55 3.65
C VAL A 63 6.77 6.65 4.08
N GLN A 64 5.88 6.27 3.16
CA GLN A 64 4.77 5.35 3.45
C GLN A 64 5.29 3.98 3.92
N ILE A 65 6.28 3.42 3.22
CA ILE A 65 6.90 2.14 3.62
C ILE A 65 7.57 2.28 5.00
N PHE A 66 8.31 3.37 5.24
CA PHE A 66 8.93 3.64 6.53
C PHE A 66 7.89 3.75 7.66
N LEU A 67 6.79 4.47 7.44
CA LEU A 67 5.72 4.61 8.42
C LEU A 67 5.03 3.27 8.70
N VAL A 68 4.78 2.46 7.68
CA VAL A 68 4.16 1.13 7.84
C VAL A 68 5.08 0.16 8.57
N TYR A 69 6.39 0.21 8.32
CA TYR A 69 7.36 -0.71 8.94
C TYR A 69 7.74 -0.28 10.37
N TYR A 70 8.08 1.00 10.58
CA TYR A 70 8.56 1.49 11.88
C TYR A 70 7.45 2.04 12.79
N GLY A 71 6.36 2.56 12.23
CA GLY A 71 5.28 3.16 13.01
C GLY A 71 4.65 2.19 14.03
N PRO A 72 4.18 1.01 13.59
CA PRO A 72 3.56 0.03 14.48
C PRO A 72 4.53 -0.55 15.52
N GLY A 73 5.83 -0.58 15.21
CA GLY A 73 6.86 -1.10 16.10
C GLY A 73 7.09 -0.28 17.37
N GLN A 74 6.58 0.96 17.42
CA GLN A 74 6.66 1.81 18.61
C GLN A 74 5.59 1.48 19.66
N PHE A 75 4.54 0.74 19.28
CA PHE A 75 3.45 0.40 20.19
C PHE A 75 3.60 -1.03 20.70
N GLU A 76 3.86 -1.18 22.01
CA GLU A 76 3.97 -2.49 22.66
C GLU A 76 2.70 -3.34 22.50
N ALA A 77 1.52 -2.69 22.43
CA ALA A 77 0.24 -3.34 22.17
C ALA A 77 0.17 -3.99 20.78
N VAL A 78 0.78 -3.38 19.76
CA VAL A 78 0.82 -3.95 18.40
C VAL A 78 1.85 -5.07 18.33
N ARG A 79 2.98 -4.92 19.02
CA ARG A 79 4.06 -5.91 19.06
C ARG A 79 3.64 -7.24 19.69
N ASN A 80 2.75 -7.20 20.68
CA ASN A 80 2.16 -8.38 21.31
C ASN A 80 0.95 -8.96 20.53
N SER A 81 0.51 -8.30 19.45
CA SER A 81 -0.62 -8.75 18.65
C SER A 81 -0.18 -9.66 17.51
N PHE A 82 -1.08 -10.52 17.03
CA PHE A 82 -0.88 -11.37 15.85
C PHE A 82 -0.52 -10.57 14.58
N VAL A 83 -0.94 -9.31 14.53
CA VAL A 83 -0.63 -8.36 13.44
C VAL A 83 0.88 -8.12 13.32
N TRP A 84 1.65 -8.23 14.41
CA TRP A 84 3.10 -8.07 14.38
C TRP A 84 3.80 -9.13 13.52
N HIS A 85 3.26 -10.35 13.42
CA HIS A 85 3.85 -11.38 12.56
C HIS A 85 3.92 -10.93 11.10
N TRP A 86 2.87 -10.24 10.63
CA TRP A 86 2.78 -9.71 9.27
C TRP A 86 3.55 -8.39 9.13
N LEU A 87 3.43 -7.48 10.09
CA LEU A 87 4.08 -6.17 10.06
C LEU A 87 5.60 -6.24 10.31
N SER A 88 6.11 -7.32 10.90
CA SER A 88 7.55 -7.54 11.03
C SER A 88 8.18 -7.98 9.71
N GLN A 89 7.40 -8.40 8.71
CA GLN A 89 7.91 -8.83 7.41
C GLN A 89 8.04 -7.61 6.47
N PRO A 90 9.25 -7.32 5.95
CA PRO A 90 9.46 -6.19 5.04
C PRO A 90 8.64 -6.31 3.75
N TRP A 91 8.47 -7.54 3.25
CA TRP A 91 7.71 -7.82 2.03
C TRP A 91 6.24 -7.42 2.18
N PHE A 92 5.59 -7.78 3.30
CA PHE A 92 4.19 -7.42 3.55
C PHE A 92 4.02 -5.92 3.75
N CYS A 93 4.96 -5.27 4.44
CA CYS A 93 4.94 -3.81 4.62
C CYS A 93 5.06 -3.07 3.28
N ALA A 94 5.98 -3.50 2.43
CA ALA A 94 6.15 -2.94 1.08
C ALA A 94 4.88 -3.15 0.24
N MET A 95 4.35 -4.38 0.22
CA MET A 95 3.11 -4.73 -0.48
C MET A 95 1.94 -3.85 -0.01
N LEU A 96 1.75 -3.68 1.29
CA LEU A 96 0.67 -2.88 1.87
C LEU A 96 0.80 -1.40 1.50
N ALA A 97 2.00 -0.82 1.63
CA ALA A 97 2.24 0.56 1.27
C ALA A 97 2.01 0.80 -0.24
N LEU A 98 2.52 -0.09 -1.10
CA LEU A 98 2.27 -0.06 -2.55
C LEU A 98 0.79 -0.20 -2.87
N ALA A 99 0.07 -1.10 -2.20
CA ALA A 99 -1.36 -1.31 -2.43
C ALA A 99 -2.20 -0.08 -2.03
N LEU A 100 -1.92 0.53 -0.88
CA LEU A 100 -2.60 1.75 -0.42
C LEU A 100 -2.30 2.95 -1.31
N ASN A 101 -1.04 3.09 -1.73
CA ASN A 101 -0.64 4.11 -2.69
C ASN A 101 -1.41 3.95 -4.01
N THR A 102 -1.38 2.74 -4.58
CA THR A 102 -2.12 2.39 -5.80
C THR A 102 -3.61 2.67 -5.65
N ALA A 103 -4.21 2.27 -4.52
CA ALA A 103 -5.63 2.48 -4.24
C ALA A 103 -5.99 3.97 -4.28
N ALA A 104 -5.20 4.81 -3.62
CA ALA A 104 -5.43 6.25 -3.58
C ALA A 104 -5.34 6.90 -4.97
N TYR A 105 -4.32 6.57 -5.76
CA TYR A 105 -4.18 7.08 -7.13
C TYR A 105 -5.31 6.58 -8.05
N SER A 106 -5.64 5.29 -7.99
CA SER A 106 -6.73 4.72 -8.79
C SER A 106 -8.10 5.30 -8.41
N THR A 107 -8.37 5.54 -7.13
CA THR A 107 -9.61 6.21 -6.71
C THR A 107 -9.68 7.65 -7.24
N GLN A 108 -8.57 8.39 -7.27
CA GLN A 108 -8.57 9.73 -7.90
C GLN A 108 -8.84 9.66 -9.40
N LEU A 109 -8.23 8.70 -10.09
CA LEU A 109 -8.46 8.47 -11.51
C LEU A 109 -9.94 8.17 -11.79
N PHE A 110 -10.54 7.26 -11.03
CA PHE A 110 -11.96 6.92 -11.18
C PHE A 110 -12.88 8.10 -10.83
N LYS A 111 -12.60 8.84 -9.75
CA LYS A 111 -13.37 10.05 -9.39
C LYS A 111 -13.23 11.17 -10.43
N GLY A 112 -12.17 11.19 -11.24
CA GLY A 112 -12.04 12.11 -12.38
C GLY A 112 -12.83 11.67 -13.60
N ALA A 113 -13.16 10.37 -13.69
CA ALA A 113 -13.90 9.79 -14.81
C ALA A 113 -15.43 9.76 -14.61
N PHE A 114 -15.90 9.78 -13.36
CA PHE A 114 -17.32 9.79 -12.96
C PHE A 114 -17.74 11.15 -12.38
#